data_AF-A0AAJ3H8P6-F1
#
_entry.id   AF-A0AAJ3H8P6-F1
#
_cell.length_a   1.000
_cell.length_b   1.000
_cell.length_c   1.000
_cell.angle_alpha   90.00
_cell.angle_beta   90.00
_cell.angle_gamma   90.00
#
_symmetry.space_group_name_H-M   'P 1'
#
loop_
_entity.id
_entity.type
_entity.pdbx_description
1 polymer ?
#
loop_
_entity_poly.entity_id
_entity_poly.type
_entity_poly.pdbx_seq_one_letter_code
_entity_poly.pdbx_strand_id
1 'polypeptide(L)'
;MNYLEEEIDEALITLGIEGIKLNSSQISSLITSLIERFFKTKQKTLDPNYLNVKTEQHNPNFWKEIQDLIHSDRLILIVFDSAHRAWEIGSAKSLALILSETTGYPFWITDRDLTFLVHMDDHDCISWA
;
A
#
# COMPACT_ATOMS: atom_id res chain seq x y z
N MET A 1 -15.68 -1.65 -12.57
CA MET A 1 -16.13 -1.43 -11.17
C MET A 1 -14.87 -1.19 -10.36
N ASN A 2 -14.88 -0.23 -9.45
CA ASN A 2 -13.73 0.08 -8.59
C ASN A 2 -14.05 -0.45 -7.19
N TYR A 3 -14.11 -1.78 -7.06
CA TYR A 3 -14.64 -2.42 -5.87
C TYR A 3 -13.77 -2.11 -4.64
N LEU A 4 -12.45 -2.15 -4.81
CA LEU A 4 -11.50 -1.83 -3.73
C LEU A 4 -11.54 -0.36 -3.30
N GLU A 5 -11.80 0.54 -4.25
CA GLU A 5 -11.91 1.96 -3.97
C GLU A 5 -13.12 2.25 -3.09
N GLU A 6 -14.27 1.68 -3.44
CA GLU A 6 -15.52 1.79 -2.68
C GLU A 6 -15.37 1.15 -1.29
N GLU A 7 -14.79 -0.05 -1.22
CA GLU A 7 -14.61 -0.80 0.03
C GLU A 7 -13.69 -0.07 1.02
N ILE A 8 -12.56 0.48 0.55
CA ILE A 8 -11.64 1.24 1.39
C ILE A 8 -12.27 2.57 1.84
N ASP A 9 -12.97 3.27 0.94
CA ASP A 9 -13.67 4.51 1.29
C ASP A 9 -14.78 4.25 2.34
N GLU A 10 -15.53 3.15 2.22
CA GLU A 10 -16.54 2.72 3.21
C GLU A 10 -15.89 2.36 4.56
N ALA A 11 -14.76 1.64 4.56
CA ALA A 11 -14.02 1.31 5.77
C ALA A 11 -13.52 2.56 6.50
N LEU A 12 -12.97 3.54 5.76
CA LEU A 12 -12.54 4.83 6.33
C LEU A 12 -13.69 5.57 7.03
N ILE A 13 -14.86 5.62 6.39
CA ILE A 13 -16.06 6.27 6.95
C ILE A 13 -16.56 5.52 8.19
N THR A 14 -16.69 4.20 8.09
CA THR A 14 -17.25 3.35 9.15
C THR A 14 -16.39 3.36 10.41
N LEU A 15 -15.07 3.35 10.24
CA LEU A 15 -14.09 3.36 11.34
C LEU A 15 -13.81 4.78 11.87
N GLY A 16 -14.29 5.83 11.21
CA GLY A 16 -14.00 7.22 11.56
C GLY A 16 -12.52 7.56 11.44
N ILE A 17 -11.82 6.96 10.48
CA ILE A 17 -10.39 7.17 10.23
C ILE A 17 -10.23 8.26 9.17
N GLU A 18 -9.40 9.27 9.47
CA GLU A 18 -9.00 10.25 8.46
C GLU A 18 -8.04 9.62 7.45
N GLY A 19 -8.50 9.51 6.20
CA GLY A 19 -7.69 9.09 5.05
C GLY A 19 -7.80 10.11 3.93
N ILE A 20 -6.66 10.54 3.38
CA ILE A 20 -6.61 11.49 2.25
C ILE A 20 -6.40 10.71 0.97
N LYS A 21 -7.45 10.61 0.17
CA LYS A 21 -7.38 10.01 -1.16
C LYS A 21 -6.55 10.88 -2.11
N LEU A 22 -5.55 10.28 -2.75
CA LEU A 22 -4.70 10.98 -3.71
C LEU A 22 -5.40 11.12 -5.05
N ASN A 23 -5.21 12.27 -5.71
CA ASN A 23 -5.70 12.49 -7.07
C ASN A 23 -4.77 11.84 -8.11
N SER A 24 -5.23 11.73 -9.35
CA SER A 24 -4.49 11.05 -10.42
C SER A 24 -3.09 11.63 -10.69
N SER A 25 -2.90 12.94 -10.53
CA SER A 25 -1.59 13.59 -10.70
C SER A 25 -0.63 13.20 -9.58
N GLN A 26 -1.12 13.21 -8.34
CA GLN A 26 -0.36 12.77 -7.16
C GLN A 26 0.01 11.28 -7.26
N ILE A 27 -0.93 10.43 -7.66
CA ILE A 27 -0.69 8.99 -7.87
C ILE A 27 0.38 8.77 -8.94
N SER A 28 0.28 9.45 -10.09
CA SER A 28 1.27 9.32 -11.16
C SER A 28 2.66 9.76 -10.72
N SER A 29 2.76 10.85 -9.95
CA SER A 29 4.03 11.32 -9.39
C SER A 29 4.59 10.32 -8.39
N LEU A 30 3.76 9.79 -7.49
CA LEU A 30 4.14 8.80 -6.49
C LEU A 30 4.69 7.53 -7.13
N ILE A 31 3.97 6.95 -8.10
CA ILE A 31 4.39 5.73 -8.81
C ILE A 31 5.74 5.97 -9.50
N THR A 32 5.93 7.13 -10.13
CA THR A 32 7.20 7.48 -10.78
C THR A 32 8.34 7.50 -9.76
N SER A 33 8.14 8.18 -8.62
CA SER A 33 9.15 8.24 -7.55
C SER A 33 9.45 6.87 -6.92
N LEU A 34 8.44 6.02 -6.76
CA LEU A 34 8.61 4.64 -6.27
C LEU A 34 9.45 3.80 -7.24
N ILE A 35 9.13 3.86 -8.54
CA ILE A 35 9.87 3.14 -9.58
C ILE A 35 11.33 3.58 -9.61
N GLU A 36 11.59 4.89 -9.54
CA GLU A 36 12.97 5.41 -9.57
C GLU A 36 13.79 5.00 -8.34
N ARG A 37 13.15 4.80 -7.19
CA ARG A 37 13.84 4.51 -5.94
C ARG A 37 13.99 3.01 -5.65
N PHE A 38 12.96 2.22 -5.93
CA PHE A 38 12.85 0.83 -5.45
C PHE A 38 12.89 -0.24 -6.53
N PHE A 39 12.84 0.13 -7.82
CA PHE A 39 12.74 -0.86 -8.90
C PHE A 39 14.04 -0.94 -9.70
N LYS A 40 14.33 -2.15 -10.19
CA LYS A 40 15.54 -2.45 -10.97
C LYS A 40 15.53 -1.80 -12.35
N THR A 41 14.33 -1.57 -12.91
CA THR A 41 14.14 -1.03 -14.26
C THR A 41 13.02 0.00 -14.26
N LYS A 42 13.11 0.97 -15.18
CA LYS A 42 12.03 1.95 -15.38
C LYS A 42 10.80 1.26 -15.98
N GLN A 43 9.68 1.42 -15.30
CA GLN A 43 8.41 0.78 -15.63
C GLN A 43 7.31 1.82 -15.80
N LYS A 44 6.15 1.40 -16.30
CA LYS A 44 4.93 2.24 -16.36
C LYS A 44 4.01 2.03 -15.14
N THR A 45 4.22 0.96 -14.39
CA THR A 45 3.36 0.49 -13.30
C THR A 45 4.21 -0.13 -12.20
N LEU A 46 3.63 -0.32 -11.01
CA LEU A 46 4.25 -1.09 -9.95
C LEU A 46 4.11 -2.58 -10.28
N ASP A 47 5.21 -3.22 -10.70
CA ASP A 47 5.28 -4.66 -10.97
C ASP A 47 6.26 -5.32 -9.97
N PRO A 48 5.76 -6.17 -9.04
CA PRO A 48 6.58 -6.82 -8.02
C PRO A 48 7.80 -7.56 -8.56
N ASN A 49 7.74 -8.11 -9.78
CA ASN A 49 8.85 -8.88 -10.38
C ASN A 49 10.12 -8.04 -10.59
N TYR A 50 9.96 -6.72 -10.66
CA TYR A 50 11.06 -5.79 -10.88
C TYR A 50 11.43 -4.99 -9.65
N LEU A 51 10.76 -5.26 -8.52
CA LEU A 51 11.11 -4.70 -7.23
C LEU A 51 12.53 -5.12 -6.85
N ASN A 52 13.30 -4.19 -6.32
CA ASN A 52 14.62 -4.46 -5.77
C ASN A 52 14.51 -5.00 -4.35
N VAL A 53 14.00 -6.22 -4.24
CA VAL A 53 13.67 -6.83 -2.96
C VAL A 53 14.92 -7.06 -2.12
N LYS A 54 14.88 -6.57 -0.87
CA LYS A 54 15.88 -6.80 0.16
C LYS A 54 15.53 -8.02 1.01
N THR A 55 14.25 -8.19 1.32
CA THR A 55 13.75 -9.28 2.17
C THR A 55 12.42 -9.79 1.64
N GLU A 56 12.25 -11.11 1.59
CA GLU A 56 10.99 -11.78 1.29
C GLU A 56 10.60 -12.68 2.44
N GLN A 57 9.30 -12.73 2.74
CA GLN A 57 8.75 -13.63 3.74
C GLN A 57 7.31 -14.01 3.39
N HIS A 58 6.90 -15.23 3.73
CA HIS A 58 5.50 -15.62 3.69
C HIS A 58 4.88 -15.38 5.07
N ASN A 59 3.88 -14.51 5.17
CA ASN A 59 3.19 -14.20 6.43
C ASN A 59 1.71 -13.85 6.21
N PRO A 60 0.78 -14.80 6.46
CA PRO A 60 -0.65 -14.57 6.29
C PRO A 60 -1.25 -13.59 7.31
N ASN A 61 -0.52 -13.25 8.37
CA ASN A 61 -0.94 -12.28 9.38
C ASN A 61 -0.26 -10.92 9.20
N PHE A 62 0.45 -10.68 8.10
CA PHE A 62 1.20 -9.44 7.90
C PHE A 62 0.35 -8.19 8.13
N TRP A 63 -0.88 -8.17 7.61
CA TRP A 63 -1.79 -7.03 7.77
C TRP A 63 -2.09 -6.67 9.24
N LYS A 64 -2.10 -7.67 10.16
CA LYS A 64 -2.28 -7.45 11.61
C LYS A 64 -1.02 -6.89 12.26
N GLU A 65 0.13 -7.30 11.74
CA GLU A 65 1.46 -7.00 12.28
C GLU A 65 2.02 -5.66 11.75
N ILE A 66 1.39 -5.05 10.73
CA ILE A 66 1.78 -3.74 10.18
C ILE A 66 1.99 -2.70 11.30
N GLN A 67 1.10 -2.66 12.29
CA GLN A 67 1.19 -1.71 13.40
C GLN A 67 2.44 -1.89 14.28
N ASP A 68 2.97 -3.11 14.34
CA ASP A 68 4.14 -3.46 15.14
C ASP A 68 5.43 -3.37 14.31
N LEU A 69 5.35 -3.62 13.00
CA LEU A 69 6.50 -3.64 12.09
C LEU A 69 6.83 -2.27 11.51
N ILE A 70 5.83 -1.39 11.36
CA ILE A 70 5.97 -0.10 10.67
C ILE A 70 5.68 1.04 11.65
N HIS A 71 6.73 1.75 12.05
CA HIS A 71 6.65 2.91 12.95
C HIS A 71 6.64 4.25 12.20
N SER A 72 5.71 4.39 11.25
CA SER A 72 5.49 5.65 10.53
C SER A 72 4.12 6.23 10.85
N ASP A 73 4.08 7.53 11.11
CA ASP A 73 2.88 8.30 11.40
C ASP A 73 2.13 8.70 10.11
N ARG A 74 2.69 8.43 8.93
CA ARG A 74 2.07 8.75 7.64
C ARG A 74 2.42 7.70 6.62
N LEU A 75 1.44 6.86 6.35
CA LEU A 75 1.53 5.76 5.40
C LEU A 75 0.72 6.07 4.17
N ILE A 76 1.17 5.54 3.05
CA ILE A 76 0.43 5.57 1.80
C ILE A 76 0.11 4.12 1.45
N LEU A 77 -1.18 3.78 1.51
CA LEU A 77 -1.71 2.54 0.97
C LEU A 77 -1.92 2.72 -0.52
N ILE A 78 -1.44 1.79 -1.35
CA ILE A 78 -1.65 1.78 -2.80
C ILE A 78 -2.24 0.43 -3.17
N VAL A 79 -3.34 0.45 -3.92
CA VAL A 79 -3.99 -0.76 -4.44
C VAL A 79 -4.17 -0.64 -5.95
N PHE A 80 -4.32 -1.78 -6.61
CA PHE A 80 -4.59 -1.84 -8.04
C PHE A 80 -5.86 -2.65 -8.28
N ASP A 81 -6.87 -1.99 -8.85
CA ASP A 81 -8.06 -2.65 -9.41
C ASP A 81 -8.02 -2.46 -10.95
N SER A 82 -8.85 -1.57 -11.50
CA SER A 82 -8.72 -1.15 -12.91
C SER A 82 -7.60 -0.12 -13.16
N ALA A 83 -7.19 0.57 -12.09
CA ALA A 83 -6.12 1.56 -12.06
C ALA A 83 -5.61 1.70 -10.62
N HIS A 84 -4.43 2.30 -10.45
CA HIS A 84 -3.91 2.59 -9.12
C HIS A 84 -4.82 3.56 -8.37
N ARG A 85 -5.02 3.26 -7.09
CA ARG A 85 -5.64 4.13 -6.10
C ARG A 85 -4.74 4.18 -4.89
N ALA A 86 -4.74 5.33 -4.21
CA ALA A 86 -3.90 5.51 -3.04
C ALA A 86 -4.53 6.45 -2.02
N TRP A 87 -4.26 6.17 -0.75
CA TRP A 87 -4.72 6.95 0.39
C TRP A 87 -3.55 7.20 1.34
N GLU A 88 -3.37 8.44 1.77
CA GLU A 88 -2.53 8.78 2.92
C GLU A 88 -3.32 8.51 4.21
N ILE A 89 -2.74 7.71 5.10
CA ILE A 89 -3.34 7.22 6.35
C ILE A 89 -2.42 7.60 7.50
N GLY A 90 -3.00 8.19 8.55
CA GLY A 90 -2.24 8.81 9.65
C GLY A 90 -1.62 7.87 10.68
N SER A 91 -1.72 6.54 10.52
CA SER A 91 -0.96 5.59 11.36
C SER A 91 -0.98 4.17 10.80
N ALA A 92 0.02 3.38 11.18
CA ALA A 92 0.05 1.93 10.92
C ALA A 92 -1.12 1.17 11.57
N LYS A 93 -1.58 1.62 12.75
CA LYS A 93 -2.75 1.06 13.42
C LYS A 93 -4.04 1.29 12.61
N SER A 94 -4.23 2.51 12.11
CA SER A 94 -5.37 2.85 11.26
C SER A 94 -5.36 2.02 9.98
N LEU A 95 -4.18 1.84 9.37
CA LEU A 95 -4.03 0.99 8.19
C LEU A 95 -4.41 -0.47 8.48
N ALA A 96 -3.93 -1.04 9.58
CA ALA A 96 -4.28 -2.40 9.97
C ALA A 96 -5.79 -2.59 10.19
N LEU A 97 -6.47 -1.58 10.76
CA LEU A 97 -7.94 -1.60 10.92
C LEU A 97 -8.66 -1.55 9.58
N ILE A 98 -8.24 -0.69 8.65
CA ILE A 98 -8.82 -0.62 7.30
C ILE A 98 -8.71 -1.98 6.62
N LEU A 99 -7.51 -2.56 6.58
CA LEU A 99 -7.26 -3.88 5.96
C LEU A 99 -8.03 -5.02 6.65
N SER A 100 -8.46 -4.85 7.90
CA SER A 100 -9.25 -5.86 8.61
C SER A 100 -10.74 -5.82 8.26
N GLU A 101 -11.22 -4.69 7.75
CA GLU A 101 -12.62 -4.47 7.33
C GLU A 101 -12.81 -4.67 5.82
N THR A 102 -11.73 -4.92 5.08
CA THR A 102 -11.77 -5.14 3.64
C THR A 102 -11.48 -6.59 3.25
N THR A 103 -11.90 -6.98 2.04
CA THR A 103 -11.58 -8.26 1.43
C THR A 103 -10.08 -8.38 1.17
N GLY A 104 -9.55 -9.60 1.08
CA GLY A 104 -8.14 -9.80 0.79
C GLY A 104 -7.77 -9.38 -0.64
N TYR A 105 -6.75 -8.53 -0.79
CA TYR A 105 -6.20 -8.09 -2.08
C TYR A 105 -4.71 -7.78 -1.97
N PRO A 106 -3.95 -7.85 -3.09
CA PRO A 106 -2.60 -7.33 -3.14
C PRO A 106 -2.55 -5.82 -2.90
N PHE A 107 -1.56 -5.37 -2.15
CA PHE A 107 -1.38 -3.95 -1.86
C PHE A 107 0.09 -3.57 -1.68
N TRP A 108 0.34 -2.27 -1.77
CA TRP A 108 1.63 -1.67 -1.44
C TRP A 108 1.50 -0.69 -0.28
N ILE A 109 2.55 -0.60 0.52
CA ILE A 109 2.68 0.35 1.62
C ILE A 109 4.03 1.06 1.51
N THR A 110 4.01 2.37 1.65
CA THR A 110 5.21 3.20 1.80
C THR A 110 4.93 4.32 2.79
N ASP A 111 5.96 5.03 3.24
CA ASP A 111 5.82 6.31 3.92
C ASP A 111 5.98 7.48 2.93
N ARG A 112 5.71 8.70 3.39
CA ARG A 112 5.79 9.89 2.54
C ARG A 112 7.21 10.20 2.05
N ASP A 113 8.21 9.85 2.85
CA ASP A 113 9.63 10.10 2.55
C ASP A 113 10.25 8.97 1.71
N LEU A 114 9.44 7.98 1.33
CA LEU A 114 9.80 6.81 0.53
C LEU A 114 10.99 6.06 1.15
N THR A 115 11.06 5.95 2.48
CA THR A 115 12.15 5.26 3.20
C THR A 115 12.08 3.75 3.02
N PHE A 116 10.89 3.20 2.78
CA PHE A 116 10.66 1.79 2.48
C PHE A 116 9.52 1.62 1.45
N LEU A 117 9.49 0.47 0.80
CA LEU A 117 8.33 0.01 0.04
C LEU A 117 8.05 -1.46 0.38
N VAL A 118 6.81 -1.76 0.75
CA VAL A 118 6.34 -3.12 1.00
C VAL A 118 5.28 -3.49 0.00
N HIS A 119 5.37 -4.71 -0.53
CA HIS A 119 4.30 -5.34 -1.31
C HIS A 119 3.80 -6.58 -0.57
N MET A 120 2.49 -6.75 -0.46
CA MET A 120 1.86 -8.02 -0.09
C MET A 120 1.07 -8.53 -1.30
N ASP A 121 1.32 -9.77 -1.72
CA ASP A 121 0.61 -10.41 -2.83
C ASP A 121 -0.59 -11.26 -2.38
N ASP A 122 -1.27 -11.91 -3.33
CA ASP A 122 -2.43 -12.78 -3.12
C ASP A 122 -2.08 -14.18 -2.58
N HIS A 123 -0.80 -14.45 -2.35
CA HIS A 123 -0.26 -15.69 -1.79
C HIS A 123 0.38 -15.47 -0.41
N ASP A 124 -0.01 -14.41 0.29
CA ASP A 124 0.52 -14.04 1.60
C ASP A 124 2.04 -13.85 1.61
N CYS A 125 2.65 -13.54 0.45
CA CYS A 125 4.07 -13.25 0.33
C CYS A 125 4.31 -11.74 0.39
N ILE A 126 5.32 -11.36 1.17
CA ILE A 126 5.67 -9.98 1.48
C ILE A 126 7.07 -9.70 0.97
N SER A 127 7.20 -8.70 0.10
CA SER A 127 8.47 -8.23 -0.44
C SER A 127 8.78 -6.83 0.09
N TRP A 128 9.94 -6.68 0.73
CA TRP A 128 10.44 -5.42 1.28
C TRP A 128 11.56 -4.84 0.42
N ALA A 129 11.50 -3.55 0.11
CA ALA A 129 12.55 -2.80 -0.60
C ALA A 129 12.97 -1.53 0.17
#